data_AF-A0A258SQK8-F1
#
_entry.id   AF-A0A258SQK8-F1
#
_cell.length_a   1.000
_cell.length_b   1.000
_cell.length_c   1.000
_cell.angle_alpha   90.00
_cell.angle_beta   90.00
_cell.angle_gamma   90.00
#
_symmetry.space_group_name_H-M   'P 1'
#
loop_
_entity.id
_entity.type
_entity.pdbx_description
1 polymer ?
#
loop_
_entity_poly.entity_id
_entity_poly.type
_entity_poly.pdbx_seq_one_letter_code
_entity_poly.pdbx_strand_id
1 'polypeptide(L)'
;MHDHVKAVIIRSGQLLILLMLIDAIKPWQKMNAFVRTRLRFIAIASLLVPAVVRTVKHYSVLHCPFEIDRYGGDTPFIRLLDSVPAFVKDGHCFPAGHATTGLWLAAICVFWLPHNTTRATQMFFAGLSVGVILGWVQQMRGHHFLFHTLWSSWIASLVLVVMLFVFAGKIFKPDDSTATQ
;
A
#
# COMPACT_ATOMS: atom_id res chain seq x y z
N MET A 1 9.09 11.80 15.96
CA MET A 1 9.90 10.88 15.12
C MET A 1 9.07 10.16 14.06
N HIS A 2 8.00 9.44 14.44
CA HIS A 2 7.11 8.72 13.49
C HIS A 2 6.58 9.61 12.35
N ASP A 3 6.22 10.87 12.63
CA ASP A 3 5.63 11.77 11.62
C ASP A 3 6.63 12.23 10.55
N HIS A 4 7.92 12.33 10.91
CA HIS A 4 8.98 12.62 9.94
C HIS A 4 9.18 11.45 8.98
N VAL A 5 9.23 10.22 9.50
CA VAL A 5 9.34 9.00 8.67
C VAL A 5 8.18 8.94 7.68
N LYS A 6 6.96 9.15 8.16
CA LYS A 6 5.76 9.21 7.32
C LYS A 6 5.86 10.27 6.23
N ALA A 7 6.27 11.49 6.59
CA ALA A 7 6.40 12.60 5.65
C ALA A 7 7.44 12.33 4.57
N VAL A 8 8.58 11.73 4.92
CA VAL A 8 9.63 11.37 3.96
C VAL A 8 9.11 10.36 2.92
N ILE A 9 8.40 9.32 3.36
CA ILE A 9 7.85 8.29 2.45
C ILE A 9 6.75 8.88 1.55
N ILE A 10 5.88 9.74 2.09
CA ILE A 10 4.84 10.39 1.28
C ILE A 10 5.47 11.31 0.23
N ARG A 11 6.44 12.13 0.63
CA ARG A 11 7.13 13.06 -0.29
C ARG A 11 7.90 12.32 -1.37
N SER A 12 8.53 11.19 -1.05
CA SER A 12 9.22 10.38 -2.07
C SER A 12 8.23 9.79 -3.08
N GLY A 13 7.06 9.31 -2.63
CA GLY A 13 5.97 8.88 -3.51
C GLY A 13 5.45 10.01 -4.40
N GLN A 14 5.20 11.19 -3.84
CA GLN A 14 4.75 12.38 -4.57
C GLN A 14 5.78 12.86 -5.60
N LEU A 15 7.06 12.87 -5.23
CA LEU A 15 8.16 13.21 -6.14
C LEU A 15 8.22 12.21 -7.29
N LEU A 16 8.11 10.91 -7.01
CA LEU A 16 8.10 9.87 -8.03
C LEU A 16 6.92 10.04 -9.00
N ILE A 17 5.72 10.32 -8.49
CA ILE A 17 4.54 10.62 -9.32
C ILE A 17 4.81 11.83 -10.22
N LEU A 18 5.30 12.93 -9.65
CA LEU A 18 5.61 14.14 -10.40
C LEU A 18 6.63 13.88 -11.53
N LEU A 19 7.71 13.15 -11.22
CA LEU A 19 8.72 12.79 -12.22
C LEU A 19 8.13 11.94 -13.35
N MET A 20 7.23 11.00 -13.03
CA MET A 20 6.56 10.16 -14.03
C MET A 20 5.53 10.92 -14.86
N LEU A 21 4.87 11.94 -14.31
CA LEU A 21 3.99 12.85 -15.05
C LEU A 21 4.79 13.73 -16.01
N ILE A 22 5.91 14.29 -15.55
CA ILE A 22 6.83 15.06 -16.41
C ILE A 22 7.35 14.17 -17.55
N ASP A 23 7.77 12.95 -17.25
CA ASP A 23 8.22 11.99 -18.26
C ASP A 23 7.11 11.58 -19.25
N ALA A 24 5.83 11.62 -18.85
CA ALA A 24 4.71 11.36 -19.75
C ALA A 24 4.50 12.51 -20.75
N ILE A 25 4.75 13.76 -20.35
CA ILE A 25 4.59 14.95 -21.19
C ILE A 25 5.83 15.19 -22.06
N LYS A 26 7.02 15.06 -21.47
CA LYS A 26 8.32 15.26 -22.12
C LYS A 26 9.21 14.03 -21.84
N PRO A 27 9.12 12.98 -22.68
CA PRO A 27 9.83 11.74 -22.46
C PRO A 27 11.34 11.95 -22.38
N TRP A 28 11.95 11.50 -21.27
CA TRP A 28 13.39 11.54 -21.15
C TRP A 28 14.00 10.47 -22.05
N GLN A 29 14.63 10.86 -23.15
CA GLN A 29 15.10 9.90 -24.17
C GLN A 29 16.15 8.91 -23.65
N LYS A 30 16.89 9.27 -22.59
CA LYS A 30 17.91 8.41 -21.97
C LYS A 30 17.32 7.29 -21.09
N MET A 31 16.03 7.34 -20.73
CA MET A 31 15.45 6.35 -19.81
C MET A 31 14.88 5.15 -20.56
N ASN A 32 15.47 3.97 -20.30
CA ASN A 32 15.04 2.67 -20.83
C ASN A 32 13.55 2.39 -20.51
N ALA A 33 12.81 1.84 -21.48
CA ALA A 33 11.42 1.39 -21.34
C ALA A 33 11.22 0.41 -20.17
N PHE A 34 12.22 -0.45 -19.91
CA PHE A 34 12.24 -1.38 -18.77
C PHE A 34 12.07 -0.63 -17.43
N VAL A 35 12.92 0.39 -17.21
CA VAL A 35 12.94 1.19 -15.97
C VAL A 35 11.69 2.06 -15.89
N ARG A 36 11.33 2.71 -17.00
CA ARG A 36 10.15 3.58 -17.09
C ARG A 36 8.86 2.87 -16.69
N THR A 37 8.63 1.66 -17.19
CA THR A 37 7.42 0.88 -16.87
C THR A 37 7.35 0.55 -15.38
N ARG A 38 8.48 0.18 -14.77
CA ARG A 38 8.58 -0.20 -13.36
C ARG A 38 8.43 0.99 -12.42
N LEU A 39 9.02 2.14 -12.77
CA LEU A 39 8.80 3.38 -12.03
C LEU A 39 7.35 3.86 -12.11
N ARG A 40 6.70 3.75 -13.27
CA ARG A 40 5.26 4.05 -13.42
C ARG A 40 4.40 3.11 -12.57
N PHE A 41 4.73 1.81 -12.55
CA PHE A 41 4.05 0.85 -11.69
C PHE A 41 4.11 1.27 -10.22
N ILE A 42 5.31 1.62 -9.72
CA ILE A 42 5.50 2.04 -8.33
C ILE A 42 4.81 3.38 -8.04
N ALA A 43 4.86 4.33 -8.97
CA ALA A 43 4.17 5.62 -8.85
C ALA A 43 2.65 5.46 -8.75
N ILE A 44 2.07 4.58 -9.56
CA ILE A 44 0.63 4.29 -9.51
C ILE A 44 0.30 3.56 -8.21
N ALA A 45 1.14 2.64 -7.74
CA ALA A 45 0.92 1.92 -6.50
C ALA A 45 0.94 2.84 -5.27
N SER A 46 1.84 3.84 -5.25
CA SER A 46 1.93 4.83 -4.18
C SER A 46 0.68 5.70 -4.05
N LEU A 47 -0.11 5.82 -5.14
CA LEU A 47 -1.40 6.48 -5.15
C LEU A 47 -2.56 5.52 -4.84
N LEU A 48 -2.63 4.39 -5.56
CA LEU A 48 -3.78 3.48 -5.50
C LEU A 48 -3.89 2.75 -4.17
N VAL A 49 -2.78 2.30 -3.57
CA VAL A 49 -2.84 1.56 -2.30
C VAL A 49 -3.45 2.42 -1.18
N PRO A 50 -2.98 3.65 -0.91
CA PRO A 50 -3.64 4.53 0.05
C PRO A 50 -5.06 4.92 -0.35
N ALA A 51 -5.34 5.15 -1.64
CA ALA A 51 -6.66 5.54 -2.11
C ALA A 51 -7.71 4.44 -1.84
N VAL A 52 -7.43 3.20 -2.22
CA VAL A 52 -8.35 2.06 -2.03
C VAL A 52 -8.60 1.82 -0.54
N VAL A 53 -7.54 1.75 0.27
CA VAL A 53 -7.69 1.55 1.72
C VAL A 53 -8.44 2.69 2.39
N ARG A 54 -8.20 3.95 1.99
CA ARG A 54 -8.94 5.10 2.48
C ARG A 54 -10.43 5.01 2.13
N THR A 55 -10.76 4.57 0.92
CA THR A 55 -12.15 4.35 0.50
C THR A 55 -12.81 3.28 1.34
N VAL A 56 -12.17 2.12 1.54
CA VAL A 56 -12.71 1.06 2.42
C VAL A 56 -12.90 1.58 3.84
N LYS A 57 -11.93 2.34 4.37
CA LYS A 57 -11.99 2.94 5.71
C LYS A 57 -13.15 3.92 5.86
N HIS A 58 -13.47 4.67 4.82
CA HIS A 58 -14.57 5.64 4.84
C HIS A 58 -15.94 4.97 5.03
N TYR A 59 -16.14 3.75 4.52
CA TYR A 59 -17.40 3.01 4.69
C TYR A 59 -17.38 2.06 5.88
N SER A 60 -16.38 2.16 6.76
CA SER A 60 -16.20 1.24 7.86
C SER A 60 -16.90 1.71 9.12
N VAL A 61 -17.74 0.83 9.64
CA VAL A 61 -18.44 0.98 10.92
C VAL A 61 -17.54 0.71 12.14
N LEU A 62 -16.38 0.06 11.95
CA LEU A 62 -15.55 -0.42 13.05
C LEU A 62 -14.79 0.74 13.74
N HIS A 63 -14.80 0.71 15.07
CA HIS A 63 -14.17 1.69 15.95
C HIS A 63 -12.72 1.39 16.27
N CYS A 64 -12.01 2.42 16.76
CA CYS A 64 -10.64 2.26 17.25
C CYS A 64 -10.63 1.69 18.66
N PRO A 65 -9.55 0.99 19.09
CA PRO A 65 -9.50 0.35 20.41
C PRO A 65 -9.83 1.29 21.57
N PHE A 66 -9.32 2.53 21.54
CA PHE A 66 -9.58 3.53 22.59
C PHE A 66 -11.04 4.04 22.65
N GLU A 67 -11.86 3.82 21.62
CA GLU A 67 -13.27 4.22 21.61
C GLU A 67 -14.19 3.12 22.15
N ILE A 68 -13.67 1.90 22.31
CA ILE A 68 -14.46 0.72 22.64
C ILE A 68 -14.61 0.58 24.15
N ASP A 69 -15.83 0.26 24.61
CA ASP A 69 -16.24 0.12 26.00
C ASP A 69 -15.31 -0.76 26.85
N ARG A 70 -14.90 -1.90 26.30
CA ARG A 70 -13.96 -2.84 26.89
C ARG A 70 -12.61 -2.19 27.27
N TYR A 71 -12.22 -1.13 26.58
CA TYR A 71 -10.96 -0.42 26.78
C TYR A 71 -11.14 0.99 27.35
N GLY A 72 -12.33 1.29 27.90
CA GLY A 72 -12.63 2.57 28.55
C GLY A 72 -13.24 3.65 27.65
N GLY A 73 -13.72 3.29 26.46
CA GLY A 73 -14.53 4.16 25.61
C GLY A 73 -16.04 3.96 25.80
N ASP A 74 -16.84 4.45 24.84
CA ASP A 74 -18.31 4.50 24.92
C ASP A 74 -19.01 3.70 23.80
N THR A 75 -18.25 3.04 22.92
CA THR A 75 -18.79 2.31 21.76
C THR A 75 -18.72 0.80 21.96
N PRO A 76 -19.70 0.02 21.49
CA PRO A 76 -19.66 -1.43 21.62
C PRO A 76 -18.57 -2.03 20.72
N PHE A 77 -17.96 -3.12 21.18
CA PHE A 77 -17.08 -3.93 20.34
C PHE A 77 -17.91 -4.69 19.27
N ILE A 78 -17.73 -4.31 18.00
CA ILE A 78 -18.37 -4.95 16.84
C ILE A 78 -17.32 -5.71 16.03
N ARG A 79 -17.62 -6.95 15.62
CA ARG A 79 -16.78 -7.73 14.71
C ARG A 79 -17.14 -7.44 13.25
N LEU A 80 -16.23 -7.77 12.33
CA LEU A 80 -16.38 -7.46 10.91
C LEU A 80 -17.68 -7.98 10.27
N LEU A 81 -18.22 -9.10 10.75
CA LEU A 81 -19.42 -9.76 10.20
C LEU A 81 -20.64 -9.65 11.13
N ASP A 82 -20.54 -8.89 12.21
CA ASP A 82 -21.66 -8.70 13.12
C ASP A 82 -22.70 -7.75 12.50
N SER A 83 -23.98 -7.97 12.82
CA SER A 83 -25.02 -6.98 12.54
C SER A 83 -24.76 -5.72 13.36
N VAL A 84 -24.73 -4.57 12.69
CA VAL A 84 -24.48 -3.27 13.34
C VAL A 84 -25.79 -2.75 13.94
N PRO A 85 -25.85 -2.48 15.27
CA PRO A 85 -27.03 -1.87 15.87
C PRO A 85 -27.28 -0.46 15.30
N ALA A 86 -28.54 -0.11 15.07
CA ALA A 86 -28.91 1.15 14.39
C ALA A 86 -28.45 2.44 15.11
N PHE A 87 -28.14 2.37 16.40
CA PHE A 87 -27.66 3.50 17.20
C PHE A 87 -26.14 3.72 17.12
N VAL A 88 -25.39 2.78 16.53
CA VAL A 88 -23.93 2.88 16.44
C VAL A 88 -23.55 3.72 15.23
N LYS A 89 -22.74 4.76 15.47
CA LYS A 89 -22.19 5.63 14.42
C LYS A 89 -20.93 5.00 13.83
N ASP A 90 -20.62 5.32 12.57
CA ASP A 90 -19.43 4.79 11.91
C ASP A 90 -18.14 5.22 12.60
N GLY A 91 -17.31 4.26 13.01
CA GLY A 91 -16.01 4.51 13.64
C GLY A 91 -14.87 4.83 12.68
N HIS A 92 -15.02 4.50 11.39
CA HIS A 92 -14.01 4.74 10.33
C HIS A 92 -12.58 4.29 10.70
N CYS A 93 -12.41 3.28 11.56
CA CYS A 93 -11.09 2.93 12.08
C CYS A 93 -10.39 1.83 11.26
N PHE A 94 -11.18 0.90 10.70
CA PHE A 94 -10.73 -0.21 9.89
C PHE A 94 -10.89 0.09 8.40
N PRO A 95 -9.96 -0.30 7.51
CA PRO A 95 -8.62 -0.82 7.79
C PRO A 95 -7.62 0.30 8.15
N ALA A 96 -6.41 -0.09 8.59
CA ALA A 96 -5.41 0.85 9.09
C ALA A 96 -4.79 1.70 7.96
N GLY A 97 -5.29 2.92 7.76
CA GLY A 97 -4.76 3.86 6.76
C GLY A 97 -3.33 4.33 7.03
N HIS A 98 -2.86 4.31 8.29
CA HIS A 98 -1.47 4.69 8.59
C HIS A 98 -0.45 3.72 7.97
N ALA A 99 -0.77 2.43 7.95
CA ALA A 99 0.10 1.41 7.39
C ALA A 99 0.36 1.63 5.89
N THR A 100 -0.63 2.12 5.15
CA THR A 100 -0.51 2.30 3.69
C THR A 100 0.54 3.30 3.27
N THR A 101 0.99 4.17 4.18
CA THR A 101 2.16 5.04 3.97
C THR A 101 3.36 4.21 3.51
N GLY A 102 3.57 3.02 4.08
CA GLY A 102 4.69 2.14 3.72
C GLY A 102 4.31 0.97 2.81
N LEU A 103 3.06 0.48 2.85
CA LEU A 103 2.69 -0.76 2.15
C LEU A 103 2.89 -0.70 0.62
N TRP A 104 2.75 0.47 0.00
CA TRP A 104 2.99 0.60 -1.44
C TRP A 104 4.44 0.34 -1.85
N LEU A 105 5.41 0.42 -0.93
CA LEU A 105 6.82 0.11 -1.20
C LEU A 105 7.03 -1.34 -1.62
N ALA A 106 6.09 -2.24 -1.29
CA ALA A 106 6.10 -3.61 -1.80
C ALA A 106 6.09 -3.69 -3.33
N ALA A 107 5.59 -2.65 -4.02
CA ALA A 107 5.62 -2.53 -5.48
C ALA A 107 7.04 -2.53 -6.07
N ILE A 108 8.07 -2.21 -5.27
CA ILE A 108 9.48 -2.20 -5.70
C ILE A 108 9.93 -3.59 -6.17
N CYS A 109 9.26 -4.66 -5.74
CA CYS A 109 9.53 -6.03 -6.18
C CYS A 109 9.52 -6.21 -7.70
N VAL A 110 8.79 -5.36 -8.44
CA VAL A 110 8.64 -5.43 -9.89
C VAL A 110 9.96 -5.28 -10.65
N PHE A 111 10.99 -4.69 -10.02
CA PHE A 111 12.34 -4.61 -10.59
C PHE A 111 13.01 -5.96 -10.80
N TRP A 112 12.61 -6.99 -10.05
CA TRP A 112 13.18 -8.33 -10.15
C TRP A 112 12.30 -9.32 -10.93
N LEU A 113 11.09 -8.92 -11.33
CA LEU A 113 10.23 -9.76 -12.15
C LEU A 113 10.57 -9.63 -13.64
N PRO A 114 10.44 -10.72 -14.44
CA PRO A 114 10.29 -12.12 -14.01
C PRO A 114 11.61 -12.81 -13.61
N HIS A 115 12.75 -12.23 -13.94
CA HIS A 115 14.04 -12.92 -13.99
C HIS A 115 14.56 -13.44 -12.63
N ASN A 116 14.11 -12.88 -11.50
CA ASN A 116 14.52 -13.32 -10.17
C ASN A 116 13.35 -13.25 -9.18
N THR A 117 12.48 -14.27 -9.22
CA THR A 117 11.27 -14.37 -8.37
C THR A 117 11.58 -14.45 -6.88
N THR A 118 12.69 -15.07 -6.49
CA THR A 118 13.15 -15.13 -5.10
C THR A 118 13.42 -13.73 -4.56
N ARG A 119 14.21 -12.92 -5.29
CA ARG A 119 14.51 -11.55 -4.87
C ARG A 119 13.29 -10.64 -4.98
N ALA A 120 12.41 -10.85 -5.96
CA ALA A 120 11.13 -10.13 -6.04
C ALA A 120 10.29 -10.39 -4.78
N THR A 121 10.16 -11.65 -4.37
CA THR A 121 9.42 -12.03 -3.15
C THR A 121 10.03 -11.42 -1.90
N GLN A 122 11.36 -11.45 -1.76
CA GLN A 122 12.06 -10.80 -0.64
C GLN A 122 11.78 -9.29 -0.59
N MET A 123 11.86 -8.60 -1.72
CA MET A 123 11.61 -7.16 -1.80
C MET A 123 10.15 -6.80 -1.57
N PHE A 124 9.21 -7.67 -1.96
CA PHE A 124 7.79 -7.52 -1.67
C PHE A 124 7.53 -7.54 -0.15
N PHE A 125 8.03 -8.56 0.55
CA PHE A 125 7.87 -8.66 2.01
C PHE A 125 8.65 -7.57 2.75
N ALA A 126 9.84 -7.19 2.27
CA ALA A 126 10.59 -6.06 2.82
C ALA A 126 9.84 -4.73 2.67
N GLY A 127 9.12 -4.51 1.57
CA GLY A 127 8.27 -3.34 1.41
C GLY A 127 7.03 -3.38 2.31
N LEU A 128 6.36 -4.53 2.41
CA LEU A 128 5.22 -4.69 3.32
C LEU A 128 5.61 -4.48 4.79
N SER A 129 6.80 -4.93 5.20
CA SER A 129 7.25 -4.82 6.58
C SER A 129 7.33 -3.36 7.04
N VAL A 130 7.69 -2.41 6.16
CA VAL A 130 7.67 -0.97 6.47
C VAL A 130 6.26 -0.52 6.89
N GLY A 131 5.24 -0.90 6.13
CA GLY A 131 3.85 -0.58 6.46
C GLY A 131 3.36 -1.26 7.74
N VAL A 132 3.76 -2.52 7.97
CA VAL A 132 3.44 -3.26 9.19
C VAL A 132 4.09 -2.63 10.42
N ILE A 133 5.36 -2.20 10.34
CA ILE A 133 6.06 -1.50 11.42
C ILE A 133 5.35 -0.18 11.76
N LEU A 134 4.93 0.60 10.75
CA LEU A 134 4.15 1.81 10.99
C LEU A 134 2.80 1.48 11.66
N GLY A 135 2.14 0.40 11.25
CA GLY A 135 0.93 -0.10 11.89
C GLY A 135 1.16 -0.54 13.34
N TRP A 136 2.28 -1.20 13.62
CA TRP A 136 2.68 -1.63 14.96
C TRP A 136 2.85 -0.44 15.91
N VAL A 137 3.48 0.65 15.45
CA VAL A 137 3.58 1.88 16.24
C VAL A 137 2.18 2.41 16.63
N GLN A 138 1.19 2.28 15.75
CA GLN A 138 -0.19 2.70 16.06
C GLN A 138 -0.92 1.74 17.00
N GLN A 139 -0.58 0.45 16.98
CA GLN A 139 -1.08 -0.53 17.95
C GLN A 139 -0.56 -0.22 19.35
N MET A 140 0.75 0.08 19.47
CA MET A 140 1.36 0.50 20.74
C MET A 140 0.74 1.80 21.30
N ARG A 141 0.17 2.64 20.43
CA ARG A 141 -0.56 3.85 20.81
C ARG A 141 -2.05 3.60 21.08
N GLY A 142 -2.54 2.37 20.95
CA GLY A 142 -3.95 2.02 21.15
C GLY A 142 -4.89 2.49 20.03
N HIS A 143 -4.39 2.95 18.88
CA HIS A 143 -5.23 3.47 17.80
C HIS A 143 -5.77 2.40 16.85
N HIS A 144 -5.13 1.23 16.75
CA HIS A 144 -5.53 0.19 15.82
C HIS A 144 -5.33 -1.21 16.40
N PHE A 145 -6.20 -2.15 16.03
CA PHE A 145 -5.95 -3.58 16.24
C PHE A 145 -4.97 -4.13 15.19
N LEU A 146 -4.29 -5.23 15.52
CA LEU A 146 -3.44 -5.96 14.57
C LEU A 146 -4.22 -6.35 13.29
N PHE A 147 -5.47 -6.77 13.47
CA PHE A 147 -6.38 -7.09 12.38
C PHE A 147 -6.55 -5.94 11.37
N HIS A 148 -6.58 -4.68 11.82
CA HIS A 148 -6.70 -3.52 10.93
C HIS A 148 -5.47 -3.36 10.04
N THR A 149 -4.28 -3.58 10.59
CA THR A 149 -3.01 -3.53 9.85
C THR A 149 -2.91 -4.69 8.87
N LEU A 150 -3.27 -5.90 9.29
CA LEU A 150 -3.24 -7.07 8.41
C LEU A 150 -4.17 -6.87 7.21
N TRP A 151 -5.40 -6.42 7.41
CA TRP A 151 -6.32 -6.14 6.30
C TRP A 151 -5.80 -5.07 5.34
N SER A 152 -5.16 -4.00 5.84
CA SER A 152 -4.47 -3.05 4.96
C SER A 152 -3.40 -3.73 4.10
N SER A 153 -2.61 -4.65 4.68
CA SER A 153 -1.60 -5.41 3.95
C SER A 153 -2.21 -6.35 2.90
N TRP A 154 -3.33 -7.02 3.21
CA TRP A 154 -4.07 -7.86 2.26
C TRP A 154 -4.61 -7.04 1.09
N ILE A 155 -5.26 -5.91 1.37
CA ILE A 155 -5.79 -5.00 0.33
C ILE A 155 -4.65 -4.44 -0.52
N ALA A 156 -3.55 -4.01 0.10
CA ALA A 156 -2.38 -3.51 -0.63
C ALA A 156 -1.80 -4.59 -1.57
N SER A 157 -1.66 -5.82 -1.07
CA SER A 157 -1.18 -6.96 -1.86
C SER A 157 -2.11 -7.26 -3.04
N LEU A 158 -3.43 -7.26 -2.82
CA LEU A 158 -4.43 -7.46 -3.87
C LEU A 158 -4.34 -6.37 -4.94
N VAL A 159 -4.24 -5.09 -4.54
CA VAL A 159 -4.06 -3.97 -5.48
C VAL A 159 -2.82 -4.18 -6.35
N LEU A 160 -1.69 -4.57 -5.75
CA LEU A 160 -0.46 -4.83 -6.50
C LEU A 160 -0.58 -6.01 -7.45
N VAL A 161 -1.26 -7.08 -7.06
CA VAL A 161 -1.54 -8.24 -7.93
C VAL A 161 -2.40 -7.82 -9.11
N VAL A 162 -3.50 -7.08 -8.89
CA VAL A 162 -4.35 -6.55 -9.96
C VAL A 162 -3.55 -5.65 -10.90
N MET A 163 -2.71 -4.77 -10.35
CA MET A 163 -1.82 -3.94 -11.16
C MET A 163 -0.84 -4.78 -11.99
N LEU A 164 -0.27 -5.86 -11.42
CA LEU A 164 0.63 -6.76 -12.16
C LEU A 164 -0.08 -7.40 -13.34
N PHE A 165 -1.34 -7.83 -13.18
CA PHE A 165 -2.15 -8.32 -14.29
C PHE A 165 -2.32 -7.27 -15.40
N VAL A 166 -2.63 -6.02 -15.03
CA VAL A 166 -2.78 -4.91 -16.00
C VAL A 166 -1.46 -4.59 -16.71
N PHE A 167 -0.33 -4.70 -16.02
CA PHE A 167 1.00 -4.40 -16.57
C PHE A 167 1.71 -5.61 -17.16
N ALA A 168 1.09 -6.79 -17.17
CA ALA A 168 1.76 -8.05 -17.45
C ALA A 168 2.50 -8.05 -18.79
N GLY A 169 1.83 -7.60 -19.86
CA GLY A 169 2.42 -7.54 -21.20
C GLY A 169 3.63 -6.61 -21.35
N LYS A 170 3.86 -5.70 -20.39
CA LYS A 170 5.05 -4.82 -20.36
C LYS A 170 6.12 -5.29 -19.38
N ILE A 171 5.74 -5.96 -18.30
CA ILE A 171 6.67 -6.44 -17.27
C ILE A 171 7.32 -7.76 -17.67
N PHE A 172 6.53 -8.65 -18.29
CA PHE A 172 6.93 -10.02 -18.65
C PHE A 172 7.34 -10.16 -20.12
N LYS A 173 7.43 -9.07 -20.88
CA LYS A 173 7.93 -9.13 -22.25
C LYS A 173 9.41 -9.57 -22.23
N PRO A 174 9.82 -10.58 -23.00
CA PRO A 174 11.23 -10.95 -23.14
C PRO A 174 12.05 -9.76 -23.63
N ASP A 175 13.25 -9.57 -23.08
CA ASP A 175 14.18 -8.57 -23.61
C ASP A 175 14.66 -9.03 -25.00
N ASP A 176 14.34 -8.26 -26.03
CA ASP A 176 14.75 -8.51 -27.43
C ASP A 176 16.29 -8.56 -27.59
N SER A 177 17.06 -8.14 -26.57
CA SER A 177 18.53 -8.20 -26.53
C SER A 177 19.12 -9.60 -26.31
N THR A 178 18.31 -10.60 -25.94
CA THR A 178 18.76 -12.00 -25.81
C THR A 178 18.72 -12.80 -27.13
N ALA A 179 18.19 -12.22 -28.21
CA ALA A 179 18.14 -12.86 -29.54
C ALA A 179 19.42 -12.69 -30.38
N THR A 180 20.49 -12.14 -29.80
CA THR A 180 21.76 -11.82 -30.51
C THR A 180 23.01 -12.29 -29.76
N GLN A 181 22.92 -13.41 -29.05
CA GLN A 181 24.11 -14.18 -28.62
C GLN A 181 23.98 -15.63 -29.10
#